data_AF-A0A2W4MMQ6-F1
#
_entry.id   AF-A0A2W4MMQ6-F1
#
_cell.length_a   1.000
_cell.length_b   1.000
_cell.length_c   1.000
_cell.angle_alpha   90.00
_cell.angle_beta   90.00
_cell.angle_gamma   90.00
#
_symmetry.space_group_name_H-M   'P 1'
#
loop_
_entity.id
_entity.type
_entity.pdbx_description
1 polymer ?
#
loop_
_entity_poly.entity_id
_entity_poly.type
_entity_poly.pdbx_seq_one_letter_code
_entity_poly.pdbx_strand_id
1 'polypeptide(L)'
;MAVQPIESFRTAVPGQLEERVRRTLGRISRRQRLERRMLGMLAAAAQHGDAALLGTVIAETLSWPETSDALLLRKASLLYAMTALLARAGYMEAALRLAPSIPFAPGMAQVLVFSVGSPQQRFCWRVTPAYALVSGRRPVALPVAELAAPYCRNEVEIDRAYLERVLMPRRHRPPPILLLPHPLGQVRLDGRAFVILDGNHRVACAWHQRRFWISGYILTPREGDTVLISHSQWPPYASVRRVTSEPRPPGPAAE
;
A
#
# COMPACT_ATOMS: atom_id res chain seq x y z
N MET A 1 -14.05 12.16 24.46
CA MET A 1 -15.34 11.93 23.77
C MET A 1 -15.33 10.52 23.20
N ALA A 2 -16.10 9.63 23.83
CA ALA A 2 -16.21 8.23 23.43
C ALA A 2 -17.07 8.12 22.16
N VAL A 3 -16.56 7.42 21.15
CA VAL A 3 -17.35 7.03 19.97
C VAL A 3 -18.31 5.96 20.44
N GLN A 4 -19.61 6.28 20.52
CA GLN A 4 -20.61 5.27 20.80
C GLN A 4 -20.64 4.25 19.66
N PRO A 5 -20.66 2.94 19.96
CA PRO A 5 -20.94 1.94 18.95
C PRO A 5 -22.37 2.14 18.44
N ILE A 6 -22.60 1.88 17.17
CA ILE A 6 -23.94 1.92 16.55
C ILE A 6 -24.83 0.90 17.29
N GLU A 7 -25.65 1.36 18.23
CA GLU A 7 -26.48 0.54 19.13
C GLU A 7 -27.68 -0.15 18.46
N SER A 8 -27.88 0.02 17.14
CA SER A 8 -29.09 -0.48 16.46
C SER A 8 -29.13 -1.99 16.17
N PHE A 9 -28.16 -2.78 16.66
CA PHE A 9 -28.04 -4.21 16.31
C PHE A 9 -28.17 -5.19 17.49
N ARG A 10 -28.35 -4.74 18.73
CA ARG A 10 -28.44 -5.63 19.90
C ARG A 10 -29.80 -6.33 20.08
N THR A 11 -30.78 -6.09 19.21
CA THR A 11 -32.16 -6.63 19.36
C THR A 11 -32.69 -7.40 18.13
N ALA A 12 -31.83 -7.80 17.19
CA ALA A 12 -32.27 -8.62 16.06
C ALA A 12 -32.43 -10.10 16.48
N VAL A 13 -33.63 -10.65 16.33
CA VAL A 13 -33.91 -12.08 16.48
C VAL A 13 -33.00 -12.87 15.49
N PRO A 14 -32.34 -13.97 15.91
CA PRO A 14 -31.36 -14.69 15.09
C PRO A 14 -31.79 -14.95 13.63
N GLY A 15 -33.04 -15.37 13.39
CA GLY A 15 -33.55 -15.60 12.02
C GLY A 15 -33.76 -14.34 11.17
N GLN A 16 -33.95 -13.16 11.78
CA GLN A 16 -34.05 -11.89 11.04
C GLN A 16 -32.68 -11.37 10.61
N LEU A 17 -31.63 -11.64 11.40
CA LEU A 17 -30.25 -11.30 11.05
C LEU A 17 -29.78 -12.12 9.85
N GLU A 18 -30.02 -13.43 9.86
CA GLU A 18 -29.70 -14.33 8.75
C GLU A 18 -30.39 -13.93 7.44
N GLU A 19 -31.68 -13.58 7.49
CA GLU A 19 -32.43 -13.15 6.32
C GLU A 19 -31.94 -11.80 5.78
N ARG A 20 -31.53 -10.86 6.64
CA ARG A 20 -30.92 -9.58 6.23
C ARG A 20 -29.57 -9.78 5.57
N VAL A 21 -28.73 -10.66 6.11
CA VAL A 21 -27.43 -11.04 5.52
C VAL A 21 -27.64 -11.66 4.14
N ARG A 22 -28.56 -12.63 4.04
CA ARG A 22 -28.92 -13.30 2.78
C ARG A 22 -29.39 -12.31 1.70
N ARG A 23 -30.28 -11.38 2.04
CA ARG A 23 -30.72 -10.32 1.12
C ARG A 23 -29.58 -9.41 0.68
N THR A 24 -28.68 -9.07 1.59
CA THR A 24 -27.53 -8.19 1.31
C THR A 24 -26.56 -8.86 0.36
N LEU A 25 -26.18 -10.11 0.63
CA LEU A 25 -25.35 -10.93 -0.25
C LEU A 25 -26.02 -11.16 -1.61
N GLY A 26 -27.32 -11.41 -1.64
CA GLY A 26 -28.10 -11.55 -2.89
C GLY A 26 -28.15 -10.27 -3.75
N ARG A 27 -28.11 -9.07 -3.14
CA ARG A 27 -27.98 -7.81 -3.89
C ARG A 27 -26.56 -7.60 -4.40
N ILE A 28 -25.56 -8.00 -3.62
CA ILE A 28 -24.15 -7.88 -4.00
C ILE A 28 -23.83 -8.83 -5.16
N SER A 29 -24.32 -10.07 -5.12
CA SER A 29 -24.04 -11.08 -6.16
C SER A 29 -24.54 -10.67 -7.55
N ARG A 30 -25.63 -9.90 -7.61
CA ARG A 30 -26.22 -9.35 -8.85
C ARG A 30 -25.42 -8.20 -9.48
N ARG A 31 -24.34 -7.72 -8.85
CA ARG A 31 -23.50 -6.65 -9.40
C ARG A 31 -22.73 -7.15 -10.63
N GLN A 32 -22.87 -6.46 -11.76
CA GLN A 32 -22.18 -6.80 -13.01
C GLN A 32 -20.65 -6.64 -12.92
N ARG A 33 -20.17 -5.60 -12.21
CA ARG A 33 -18.73 -5.39 -12.03
C ARG A 33 -18.19 -6.30 -10.94
N LEU A 34 -17.29 -7.19 -11.34
CA LEU A 34 -16.69 -8.21 -10.51
C LEU A 34 -15.98 -7.63 -9.27
N GLU A 35 -15.23 -6.55 -9.41
CA GLU A 35 -14.53 -5.88 -8.30
C GLU A 35 -15.50 -5.31 -7.26
N ARG A 36 -16.61 -4.72 -7.74
CA ARG A 36 -17.67 -4.21 -6.84
C ARG A 36 -18.39 -5.34 -6.14
N ARG A 37 -18.49 -6.52 -6.77
CA ARG A 37 -19.02 -7.73 -6.16
C ARG A 37 -18.07 -8.24 -5.08
N MET A 38 -16.78 -8.43 -5.40
CA MET A 38 -15.76 -8.90 -4.44
C MET A 38 -15.62 -7.98 -3.24
N LEU A 39 -15.47 -6.67 -3.45
CA LEU A 39 -15.41 -5.71 -2.33
C LEU A 39 -16.70 -5.69 -1.50
N GLY A 40 -17.85 -5.85 -2.15
CA GLY A 40 -19.13 -5.95 -1.45
C GLY A 40 -19.21 -7.20 -0.58
N MET A 41 -18.82 -8.36 -1.10
CA MET A 41 -18.84 -9.62 -0.37
C MET A 41 -17.84 -9.59 0.79
N LEU A 42 -16.64 -9.06 0.56
CA LEU A 42 -15.64 -8.87 1.61
C LEU A 42 -16.13 -7.92 2.71
N ALA A 43 -16.77 -6.80 2.34
CA ALA A 43 -17.34 -5.87 3.30
C ALA A 43 -18.43 -6.52 4.16
N ALA A 44 -19.33 -7.28 3.53
CA ALA A 44 -20.39 -8.01 4.23
C ALA A 44 -19.79 -9.09 5.15
N ALA A 45 -18.82 -9.87 4.67
CA ALA A 45 -18.13 -10.88 5.46
C ALA A 45 -17.47 -10.27 6.70
N ALA A 46 -16.72 -9.17 6.52
CA ALA A 46 -16.06 -8.47 7.60
C ALA A 46 -17.06 -7.89 8.63
N GLN A 47 -18.17 -7.32 8.16
CA GLN A 47 -19.22 -6.75 9.00
C GLN A 47 -19.94 -7.81 9.85
N HIS A 48 -20.11 -9.02 9.32
CA HIS A 48 -20.86 -10.10 9.97
C HIS A 48 -19.99 -11.16 10.66
N GLY A 49 -18.66 -11.04 10.60
CA GLY A 49 -17.75 -12.01 11.22
C GLY A 49 -17.65 -13.34 10.47
N ASP A 50 -17.98 -13.37 9.18
CA ASP A 50 -17.93 -14.59 8.37
C ASP A 50 -16.52 -14.85 7.82
N ALA A 51 -15.71 -15.55 8.61
CA ALA A 51 -14.33 -15.87 8.27
C ALA A 51 -14.22 -16.79 7.04
N ALA A 52 -15.20 -17.68 6.82
CA ALA A 52 -15.19 -18.58 5.69
C ALA A 52 -15.41 -17.82 4.39
N LEU A 53 -16.43 -16.96 4.33
CA LEU A 53 -16.69 -16.10 3.18
C LEU A 53 -15.52 -15.13 2.91
N LEU A 54 -14.92 -14.57 3.97
CA LEU A 54 -13.73 -13.73 3.84
C LEU A 54 -12.58 -14.50 3.15
N GLY A 55 -12.31 -15.73 3.60
CA GLY A 55 -11.30 -16.60 3.00
C GLY A 55 -11.61 -16.93 1.53
N THR A 56 -12.86 -17.27 1.21
CA THR A 56 -13.29 -17.55 -0.16
C THR A 56 -13.09 -16.37 -1.09
N VAL A 57 -13.50 -15.16 -0.69
CA VAL A 57 -13.39 -13.96 -1.53
C VAL A 57 -11.92 -13.58 -1.78
N ILE A 58 -11.06 -13.74 -0.77
CA ILE A 58 -9.62 -13.51 -0.90
C ILE A 58 -9.01 -14.54 -1.87
N ALA A 59 -9.29 -15.84 -1.65
CA ALA A 59 -8.77 -16.89 -2.51
C ALA A 59 -9.22 -16.74 -3.98
N GLU A 60 -10.51 -16.42 -4.20
CA GLU A 60 -11.05 -16.15 -5.53
C GLU A 60 -10.30 -15.00 -6.20
N THR A 61 -10.11 -13.88 -5.49
CA THR A 61 -9.40 -12.71 -6.04
C THR A 61 -7.94 -13.02 -6.35
N LEU A 62 -7.26 -13.77 -5.49
CA LEU A 62 -5.86 -14.16 -5.71
C LEU A 62 -5.70 -15.07 -6.93
N SER A 63 -6.71 -15.90 -7.23
CA SER A 63 -6.70 -16.81 -8.37
C SER A 63 -6.88 -16.11 -9.73
N TRP A 64 -7.26 -14.82 -9.75
CA TRP A 64 -7.48 -14.11 -11.01
C TRP A 64 -6.20 -14.02 -11.85
N PRO A 65 -6.31 -14.24 -13.17
CA PRO A 65 -5.16 -14.21 -14.06
C PRO A 65 -4.63 -12.79 -14.26
N GLU A 66 -3.31 -12.71 -14.39
CA GLU A 66 -2.55 -11.48 -14.66
C GLU A 66 -2.03 -11.46 -16.11
N THR A 67 -2.84 -11.97 -17.05
CA THR A 67 -2.43 -12.24 -18.44
C THR A 67 -2.29 -10.99 -19.32
N SER A 68 -2.66 -9.81 -18.82
CA SER A 68 -2.47 -8.52 -19.48
C SER A 68 -2.27 -7.39 -18.47
N ASP A 69 -1.64 -6.30 -18.87
CA ASP A 69 -1.42 -5.12 -18.02
C ASP A 69 -2.73 -4.54 -17.46
N ALA A 70 -3.80 -4.58 -18.26
CA ALA A 70 -5.12 -4.13 -17.83
C ALA A 70 -5.70 -5.02 -16.72
N LEU A 71 -5.54 -6.34 -16.82
CA LEU A 71 -5.97 -7.29 -15.77
C LEU A 71 -5.09 -7.18 -14.53
N LEU A 72 -3.77 -7.03 -14.71
CA LEU A 72 -2.81 -6.77 -13.65
C LEU A 72 -3.20 -5.53 -12.84
N LEU A 73 -3.49 -4.41 -13.52
CA LEU A 73 -3.90 -3.16 -12.87
C LEU A 73 -5.21 -3.29 -12.10
N ARG A 74 -6.21 -3.99 -12.68
CA ARG A 74 -7.50 -4.24 -12.02
C ARG A 74 -7.31 -5.09 -10.76
N LYS A 75 -6.53 -6.17 -10.85
CA LYS A 75 -6.23 -7.04 -9.71
C LYS A 75 -5.45 -6.29 -8.63
N ALA A 76 -4.44 -5.52 -9.01
CA ALA A 76 -3.65 -4.70 -8.08
C ALA A 76 -4.51 -3.68 -7.33
N SER A 77 -5.38 -2.98 -8.06
CA SER A 77 -6.32 -2.01 -7.48
C SER A 77 -7.32 -2.67 -6.54
N LEU A 78 -7.82 -3.86 -6.90
CA LEU A 78 -8.74 -4.62 -6.07
C LEU A 78 -8.05 -5.11 -4.79
N LEU A 79 -6.87 -5.74 -4.89
CA LEU A 79 -6.12 -6.22 -3.73
C LEU A 79 -5.68 -5.08 -2.80
N TYR A 80 -5.35 -3.91 -3.34
CA TYR A 80 -5.12 -2.70 -2.55
C TYR A 80 -6.37 -2.32 -1.75
N ALA A 81 -7.53 -2.25 -2.41
CA ALA A 81 -8.79 -1.89 -1.76
C ALA A 81 -9.24 -2.93 -0.72
N MET A 82 -9.04 -4.22 -0.99
CA MET A 82 -9.34 -5.32 -0.07
C MET A 82 -8.44 -5.25 1.17
N THR A 83 -7.13 -5.06 0.99
CA THR A 83 -6.16 -4.90 2.10
C THR A 83 -6.57 -3.72 2.99
N ALA A 84 -6.89 -2.58 2.38
CA ALA A 84 -7.37 -1.40 3.10
C ALA A 84 -8.67 -1.65 3.87
N LEU A 85 -9.62 -2.38 3.27
CA LEU A 85 -10.87 -2.72 3.93
C LEU A 85 -10.63 -3.62 5.14
N LEU A 86 -9.82 -4.67 4.99
CA LEU A 86 -9.48 -5.61 6.06
C LEU A 86 -8.79 -4.90 7.23
N ALA A 87 -7.80 -4.05 6.93
CA ALA A 87 -7.10 -3.26 7.94
C ALA A 87 -8.07 -2.36 8.73
N ARG A 88 -8.98 -1.67 8.03
CA ARG A 88 -10.02 -0.82 8.66
C ARG A 88 -11.03 -1.58 9.49
N ALA A 89 -11.39 -2.78 9.05
CA ALA A 89 -12.36 -3.63 9.73
C ALA A 89 -11.76 -4.42 10.91
N GLY A 90 -10.47 -4.24 11.21
CA GLY A 90 -9.79 -4.91 12.32
C GLY A 90 -9.24 -6.31 11.99
N TYR A 91 -9.35 -6.77 10.74
CA TYR A 91 -8.80 -8.05 10.27
C TYR A 91 -7.33 -7.90 9.87
N MET A 92 -6.50 -7.44 10.81
CA MET A 92 -5.11 -7.05 10.54
C MET A 92 -4.26 -8.21 10.04
N GLU A 93 -4.44 -9.42 10.58
CA GLU A 93 -3.69 -10.59 10.12
C GLU A 93 -3.96 -10.92 8.65
N ALA A 94 -5.23 -10.89 8.23
CA ALA A 94 -5.61 -11.09 6.83
C ALA A 94 -5.04 -9.97 5.94
N ALA A 95 -5.05 -8.72 6.40
CA ALA A 95 -4.45 -7.60 5.66
C ALA A 95 -2.93 -7.76 5.48
N LEU A 96 -2.22 -8.15 6.54
CA LEU A 96 -0.76 -8.39 6.51
C LEU A 96 -0.37 -9.54 5.58
N ARG A 97 -1.20 -10.59 5.50
CA ARG A 97 -0.98 -11.70 4.55
C ARG A 97 -1.28 -11.28 3.10
N LEU A 98 -2.26 -10.41 2.89
CA LEU A 98 -2.70 -10.00 1.56
C LEU A 98 -1.80 -8.92 0.93
N ALA A 99 -1.29 -7.99 1.72
CA ALA A 99 -0.52 -6.84 1.23
C ALA A 99 0.69 -7.22 0.36
N PRO A 100 1.51 -8.26 0.68
CA PRO A 100 2.62 -8.68 -0.17
C PRO A 100 2.17 -9.16 -1.54
N SER A 101 0.98 -9.74 -1.64
CA SER A 101 0.41 -10.31 -2.87
C SER A 101 -0.17 -9.29 -3.84
N ILE A 102 -0.20 -8.00 -3.49
CA ILE A 102 -0.57 -6.94 -4.44
C ILE A 102 0.50 -6.97 -5.56
N PRO A 103 0.15 -7.19 -6.83
CA PRO A 103 1.13 -7.15 -7.92
C PRO A 103 1.58 -5.72 -8.21
N PHE A 104 2.74 -5.56 -8.85
CA PHE A 104 3.20 -4.24 -9.29
C PHE A 104 2.62 -3.92 -10.67
N ALA A 105 1.56 -3.13 -10.69
CA ALA A 105 0.93 -2.68 -11.92
C ALA A 105 1.45 -1.30 -12.37
N PRO A 106 1.35 -0.97 -13.68
CA PRO A 106 1.63 0.38 -14.18
C PRO A 106 0.90 1.46 -13.38
N GLY A 107 1.62 2.52 -13.00
CA GLY A 107 1.09 3.62 -12.19
C GLY A 107 1.07 3.37 -10.68
N MET A 108 1.49 2.20 -10.20
CA MET A 108 1.76 2.00 -8.77
C MET A 108 3.05 2.69 -8.36
N ALA A 109 3.03 3.30 -7.17
CA ALA A 109 4.17 4.07 -6.67
C ALA A 109 5.29 3.15 -6.17
N GLN A 110 6.49 3.40 -6.68
CA GLN A 110 7.75 2.94 -6.14
C GLN A 110 8.55 4.18 -5.74
N VAL A 111 9.26 4.08 -4.62
CA VAL A 111 10.18 5.13 -4.19
C VAL A 111 11.57 4.53 -4.16
N LEU A 112 12.44 5.05 -5.03
CA LEU A 112 13.87 4.86 -4.93
C LEU A 112 14.38 5.84 -3.88
N VAL A 113 14.95 5.31 -2.80
CA VAL A 113 15.67 6.12 -1.81
C VAL A 113 17.13 6.13 -2.23
N PHE A 114 17.71 7.32 -2.38
CA PHE A 114 19.13 7.51 -2.65
C PHE A 114 19.78 8.22 -1.46
N SER A 115 20.87 7.65 -0.95
CA SER A 115 21.71 8.27 0.09
C SER A 115 23.04 8.72 -0.51
N VAL A 116 23.50 9.92 -0.15
CA VAL A 116 24.71 10.53 -0.74
C VAL A 116 26.02 10.07 -0.06
N GLY A 117 25.97 9.46 1.15
CA GLY A 117 27.16 9.35 2.01
C GLY A 117 27.58 7.98 2.61
N SER A 118 26.85 6.88 2.42
CA SER A 118 27.26 5.54 2.93
C SER A 118 26.48 4.43 2.22
N PRO A 119 27.00 3.18 2.15
CA PRO A 119 27.06 2.38 0.92
C PRO A 119 25.78 2.52 0.10
N GLN A 120 25.88 3.06 -1.12
CA GLN A 120 24.76 3.35 -2.05
C GLN A 120 23.51 2.53 -1.73
N GLN A 121 22.68 3.00 -0.80
CA GLN A 121 21.51 2.25 -0.38
C GLN A 121 20.43 2.51 -1.43
N ARG A 122 20.59 1.90 -2.60
CA ARG A 122 19.61 1.90 -3.67
C ARG A 122 18.50 0.92 -3.29
N PHE A 123 17.63 1.35 -2.38
CA PHE A 123 16.45 0.57 -2.05
C PHE A 123 15.25 1.12 -2.82
N CYS A 124 14.65 0.26 -3.65
CA CYS A 124 13.40 0.56 -4.33
C CYS A 124 12.23 0.00 -3.52
N TRP A 125 11.60 0.81 -2.69
CA TRP A 125 10.51 0.33 -1.86
C TRP A 125 9.19 0.35 -2.61
N ARG A 126 8.39 -0.72 -2.45
CA ARG A 126 6.99 -0.74 -2.86
C ARG A 126 6.16 -0.04 -1.79
N VAL A 127 5.71 1.18 -2.06
CA VAL A 127 4.96 1.97 -1.07
C VAL A 127 3.46 1.68 -1.11
N THR A 128 2.96 1.14 -2.23
CA THR A 128 1.53 0.80 -2.38
C THR A 128 1.02 -0.20 -1.33
N PRO A 129 1.67 -1.35 -1.06
CA PRO A 129 1.26 -2.25 0.03
C PRO A 129 1.23 -1.56 1.39
N ALA A 130 2.22 -0.70 1.64
CA ALA A 130 2.34 0.01 2.90
C ALA A 130 1.18 1.02 3.10
N TYR A 131 0.84 1.79 2.07
CA TYR A 131 -0.34 2.67 2.12
C TYR A 131 -1.66 1.91 2.26
N ALA A 132 -1.76 0.70 1.71
CA ALA A 132 -2.93 -0.14 1.86
C ALA A 132 -3.15 -0.54 3.34
N LEU A 133 -2.07 -0.98 4.02
CA LEU A 133 -2.12 -1.40 5.43
C LEU A 133 -2.52 -0.27 6.38
N VAL A 134 -2.09 0.95 6.09
CA VAL A 134 -2.38 2.11 6.94
C VAL A 134 -3.65 2.84 6.54
N SER A 135 -4.29 2.40 5.44
CA SER A 135 -5.49 3.02 4.89
C SER A 135 -6.61 3.01 5.93
N GLY A 136 -7.10 4.20 6.29
CA GLY A 136 -8.15 4.39 7.29
C GLY A 136 -7.69 4.47 8.74
N ARG A 137 -6.38 4.40 9.01
CA ARG A 137 -5.83 4.91 10.28
C ARG A 137 -5.82 6.44 10.25
N ARG A 138 -5.91 7.08 11.41
CA ARG A 138 -5.71 8.53 11.51
C ARG A 138 -4.20 8.83 11.44
N PRO A 139 -3.73 9.74 10.56
CA PRO A 139 -2.32 10.10 10.54
C PRO A 139 -1.95 10.84 11.83
N VAL A 140 -0.71 10.63 12.28
CA VAL A 140 -0.13 11.33 13.42
C VAL A 140 0.60 12.59 12.98
N ALA A 141 0.81 13.53 13.90
CA ALA A 141 1.66 14.70 13.68
C ALA A 141 3.11 14.30 13.98
N LEU A 142 3.98 14.43 12.99
CA LEU A 142 5.40 14.11 13.09
C LEU A 142 6.24 15.39 13.05
N PRO A 143 7.30 15.48 13.85
CA PRO A 143 8.05 16.71 14.00
C PRO A 143 8.98 16.90 12.78
N VAL A 144 8.89 18.07 12.15
CA VAL A 144 9.53 18.31 10.85
C VAL A 144 11.05 18.42 10.97
N ALA A 145 11.56 18.96 12.06
CA ALA A 145 13.00 19.19 12.24
C ALA A 145 13.80 17.87 12.20
N GLU A 146 13.33 16.86 12.92
CA GLU A 146 13.94 15.53 13.03
C GLU A 146 13.82 14.77 11.71
N LEU A 147 12.67 14.88 11.04
CA LEU A 147 12.44 14.28 9.73
C LEU A 147 13.32 14.92 8.64
N ALA A 148 13.54 16.23 8.70
CA ALA A 148 14.33 16.98 7.73
C ALA A 148 15.83 16.92 8.01
N ALA A 149 16.25 16.46 9.20
CA ALA A 149 17.66 16.44 9.59
C ALA A 149 18.58 15.73 8.57
N PRO A 150 18.24 14.56 7.98
CA PRO A 150 19.05 13.94 6.93
C PRO A 150 19.20 14.82 5.69
N TYR A 151 18.12 15.49 5.27
CA TYR A 151 18.15 16.45 4.17
C TYR A 151 19.06 17.65 4.50
N CYS A 152 18.95 18.22 5.70
CA CYS A 152 19.80 19.34 6.15
C CYS A 152 21.29 18.96 6.25
N ARG A 153 21.59 17.69 6.50
CA ARG A 153 22.97 17.13 6.49
C ARG A 153 23.43 16.68 5.09
N ASN A 154 22.64 16.90 4.05
CA ASN A 154 22.90 16.43 2.68
C ASN A 154 23.02 14.90 2.55
N GLU A 155 22.38 14.13 3.44
CA GLU A 155 22.38 12.67 3.40
C GLU A 155 21.33 12.10 2.44
N VAL A 156 20.32 12.89 2.09
CA VAL A 156 19.20 12.55 1.19
C VAL A 156 19.12 13.57 0.06
N GLU A 157 19.09 13.08 -1.18
CA GLU A 157 18.91 13.90 -2.37
C GLU A 157 17.44 14.31 -2.54
N ILE A 158 17.21 15.60 -2.81
CA ILE A 158 15.89 16.17 -3.09
C ILE A 158 15.94 16.86 -4.43
N ASP A 159 15.03 16.49 -5.32
CA ASP A 159 14.78 17.24 -6.55
C ASP A 159 14.24 18.63 -6.19
N ARG A 160 15.12 19.64 -6.32
CA ARG A 160 14.81 21.04 -6.02
C ARG A 160 13.78 21.61 -7.00
N ALA A 161 13.82 21.25 -8.28
CA ALA A 161 12.89 21.77 -9.27
C ALA A 161 11.47 21.27 -8.99
N TYR A 162 11.32 19.99 -8.64
CA TYR A 162 10.03 19.43 -8.21
C TYR A 162 9.53 20.10 -6.92
N LEU A 163 10.42 20.28 -5.94
CA LEU A 163 10.09 20.94 -4.69
C LEU A 163 9.54 22.36 -4.92
N GLU A 164 10.30 23.19 -5.63
CA GLU A 164 10.01 24.61 -5.83
C GLU A 164 8.82 24.84 -6.75
N ARG A 165 8.66 24.05 -7.82
CA ARG A 165 7.63 24.28 -8.84
C ARG A 165 6.33 23.53 -8.55
N VAL A 166 6.38 22.41 -7.86
CA VAL A 166 5.20 21.54 -7.66
C VAL A 166 4.71 21.55 -6.21
N LEU A 167 5.60 21.39 -5.24
CA LEU A 167 5.21 21.24 -3.84
C LEU A 167 5.02 22.57 -3.11
N MET A 168 5.94 23.52 -3.28
CA MET A 168 5.91 24.80 -2.57
C MET A 168 4.70 25.69 -2.94
N PRO A 169 4.28 25.81 -4.21
CA PRO A 169 3.16 26.70 -4.59
C PRO A 169 1.80 26.18 -4.11
N ARG A 170 1.67 24.88 -3.84
CA ARG A 170 0.41 24.28 -3.41
C ARG A 170 0.18 24.51 -1.92
N ARG A 171 -0.84 25.32 -1.59
CA ARG A 171 -1.31 25.53 -0.21
C ARG A 171 -2.13 24.37 0.36
N HIS A 172 -2.48 23.37 -0.47
CA HIS A 172 -3.23 22.21 0.00
C HIS A 172 -2.42 21.37 0.99
N ARG A 173 -3.12 20.71 1.92
CA ARG A 173 -2.50 19.78 2.85
C ARG A 173 -1.95 18.60 2.04
N PRO A 174 -0.61 18.40 1.98
CA PRO A 174 -0.05 17.28 1.24
C PRO A 174 -0.53 15.97 1.86
N PRO A 175 -0.56 14.87 1.08
CA PRO A 175 -0.87 13.55 1.62
C PRO A 175 0.11 13.21 2.77
N PRO A 176 -0.29 12.39 3.74
CA PRO A 176 0.59 11.99 4.84
C PRO A 176 1.84 11.27 4.33
N ILE A 177 2.97 11.45 5.01
CA ILE A 177 4.21 10.70 4.77
C ILE A 177 4.13 9.31 5.40
N LEU A 178 5.10 8.44 5.09
CA LEU A 178 5.14 7.09 5.62
C LEU A 178 6.52 6.75 6.18
N LEU A 179 6.57 6.31 7.44
CA LEU A 179 7.78 5.90 8.14
C LEU A 179 7.80 4.38 8.36
N LEU A 180 8.92 3.76 8.02
CA LEU A 180 9.26 2.38 8.34
C LEU A 180 10.25 2.36 9.52
N PRO A 181 9.91 1.71 10.65
CA PRO A 181 10.92 1.40 11.67
C PRO A 181 11.97 0.47 11.07
N HIS A 182 13.22 0.89 11.04
CA HIS A 182 14.31 0.10 10.47
C HIS A 182 15.65 0.46 11.10
N PRO A 183 16.52 -0.51 11.46
CA PRO A 183 17.80 -0.23 12.12
C PRO A 183 18.73 0.70 11.32
N LEU A 184 18.66 0.63 9.99
CA LEU A 184 19.43 1.49 9.09
C LEU A 184 18.76 2.85 8.79
N GLY A 185 17.69 3.19 9.52
CA GLY A 185 16.96 4.44 9.34
C GLY A 185 17.80 5.67 9.68
N GLN A 186 17.81 6.66 8.79
CA GLN A 186 18.55 7.92 8.95
C GLN A 186 17.79 8.95 9.82
N VAL A 187 16.48 8.77 9.99
CA VAL A 187 15.64 9.60 10.86
C VAL A 187 15.57 8.98 12.24
N ARG A 188 15.75 9.78 13.30
CA ARG A 188 15.62 9.35 14.69
C ARG A 188 14.42 10.05 15.33
N LEU A 189 13.43 9.29 15.78
CA LEU A 189 12.29 9.79 16.58
C LEU A 189 12.22 8.98 17.87
N ASP A 190 12.15 9.65 19.02
CA ASP A 190 12.06 9.01 20.35
C ASP A 190 13.10 7.87 20.55
N GLY A 191 14.34 8.12 20.12
CA GLY A 191 15.45 7.17 20.20
C GLY A 191 15.43 6.01 19.19
N ARG A 192 14.38 5.89 18.37
CA ARG A 192 14.24 4.83 17.36
C ARG A 192 14.59 5.31 15.96
N ALA A 193 15.13 4.42 15.15
CA ALA A 193 15.53 4.71 13.76
C ALA A 193 14.39 4.39 12.77
N PHE A 194 14.19 5.30 11.82
CA PHE A 194 13.16 5.21 10.80
C PHE A 194 13.70 5.55 9.42
N VAL A 195 13.15 4.87 8.41
CA VAL A 195 13.27 5.24 7.00
C VAL A 195 12.00 5.97 6.59
N ILE A 196 12.12 7.11 5.93
CA ILE A 196 10.99 7.73 5.23
C ILE A 196 10.77 6.93 3.94
N LEU A 197 9.79 6.03 3.95
CA LEU A 197 9.44 5.21 2.77
C LEU A 197 8.88 6.05 1.64
N ASP A 198 8.09 7.06 1.99
CA ASP A 198 7.51 8.01 1.04
C ASP A 198 7.32 9.36 1.72
N GLY A 199 7.69 10.43 1.01
CA GLY A 199 7.46 11.81 1.44
C GLY A 199 8.70 12.64 1.74
N ASN A 200 9.91 12.22 1.34
CA ASN A 200 11.14 13.02 1.53
C ASN A 200 11.00 14.46 1.01
N HIS A 201 10.52 14.65 -0.23
CA HIS A 201 10.27 16.00 -0.77
C HIS A 201 9.17 16.77 0.00
N ARG A 202 8.17 16.07 0.54
CA ARG A 202 7.12 16.70 1.37
C ARG A 202 7.67 17.16 2.72
N VAL A 203 8.58 16.41 3.31
CA VAL A 203 9.31 16.80 4.52
C VAL A 203 10.18 18.02 4.24
N ALA A 204 10.98 17.99 3.16
CA ALA A 204 11.78 19.15 2.76
C ALA A 204 10.91 20.39 2.50
N CYS A 205 9.75 20.22 1.84
CA CYS A 205 8.78 21.30 1.64
C CYS A 205 8.26 21.87 2.96
N ALA A 206 7.86 21.01 3.90
CA ALA A 206 7.39 21.43 5.21
C ALA A 206 8.47 22.19 5.99
N TRP A 207 9.73 21.76 5.89
CA TRP A 207 10.89 22.43 6.47
C TRP A 207 11.10 23.83 5.89
N HIS A 208 11.13 23.96 4.55
CA HIS A 208 11.26 25.27 3.88
C HIS A 208 10.10 26.21 4.20
N GLN A 209 8.90 25.67 4.40
CA GLN A 209 7.72 26.40 4.85
C GLN A 209 7.70 26.67 6.36
N ARG A 210 8.76 26.33 7.10
CA ARG A 210 8.89 26.51 8.56
C ARG A 210 7.73 25.90 9.36
N ARG A 211 7.19 24.77 8.88
CA ARG A 211 6.16 24.04 9.62
C ARG A 211 6.79 23.27 10.77
N PHE A 212 6.14 23.29 11.93
CA PHE A 212 6.55 22.47 13.07
C PHE A 212 6.21 20.98 12.87
N TRP A 213 5.07 20.70 12.23
CA TRP A 213 4.50 19.36 12.13
C TRP A 213 4.10 19.00 10.69
N ILE A 214 4.23 17.73 10.34
CA ILE A 214 3.69 17.14 9.11
C ILE A 214 2.86 15.89 9.44
N SER A 215 1.80 15.65 8.68
CA SER A 215 1.01 14.43 8.84
C SER A 215 1.77 13.22 8.30
N GLY A 216 1.76 12.11 9.03
CA GLY A 216 2.33 10.86 8.56
C GLY A 216 1.79 9.62 9.28
N TYR A 217 2.23 8.47 8.79
CA TYR A 217 1.97 7.16 9.38
C TYR A 217 3.29 6.52 9.77
N ILE A 218 3.30 5.87 10.93
CA ILE A 218 4.39 4.99 11.35
C ILE A 218 3.90 3.56 11.16
N LEU A 219 4.66 2.74 10.43
CA LEU A 219 4.39 1.32 10.34
C LEU A 219 4.70 0.66 11.69
N THR A 220 3.90 -0.31 12.10
CA THR A 220 4.32 -1.24 13.16
C THR A 220 5.45 -2.14 12.64
N PRO A 221 6.23 -2.79 13.51
CA PRO A 221 7.27 -3.74 13.06
C PRO A 221 6.71 -4.81 12.10
N ARG A 222 5.55 -5.39 12.42
CA ARG A 222 4.89 -6.39 11.55
C ARG A 222 4.48 -5.83 10.19
N GLU A 223 3.91 -4.62 10.16
CA GLU A 223 3.58 -3.96 8.89
C GLU A 223 4.85 -3.65 8.08
N GLY A 224 5.94 -3.29 8.76
CA GLY A 224 7.25 -3.09 8.16
C GLY A 224 7.76 -4.37 7.50
N ASP A 225 7.78 -5.49 8.22
CA ASP A 225 8.19 -6.80 7.70
C ASP A 225 7.39 -7.19 6.45
N THR A 226 6.07 -6.96 6.46
CA THR A 226 5.19 -7.19 5.31
C THR A 226 5.61 -6.39 4.08
N VAL A 227 5.99 -5.12 4.25
CA VAL A 227 6.49 -4.27 3.16
C VAL A 227 7.84 -4.76 2.66
N LEU A 228 8.73 -5.19 3.56
CA LEU A 228 10.03 -5.77 3.20
C LEU A 228 9.86 -7.09 2.42
N ILE A 229 8.93 -7.96 2.83
CA ILE A 229 8.59 -9.20 2.11
C ILE A 229 8.09 -8.87 0.70
N SER A 230 7.17 -7.91 0.57
CA SER A 230 6.66 -7.46 -0.73
C SER A 230 7.77 -6.96 -1.67
N HIS A 231 8.82 -6.36 -1.11
CA HIS A 231 10.02 -5.95 -1.85
C HIS A 231 10.90 -7.14 -2.24
N SER A 232 11.12 -8.11 -1.35
CA SER A 232 11.94 -9.30 -1.66
C SER A 232 11.36 -10.16 -2.79
N GLN A 233 10.05 -10.06 -3.02
CA GLN A 233 9.35 -10.69 -4.15
C GLN A 233 9.45 -9.86 -5.44
N TRP A 234 10.31 -8.85 -5.52
CA TRP A 234 10.49 -7.99 -6.69
C TRP A 234 11.87 -8.21 -7.37
N PRO A 235 11.92 -8.41 -8.70
CA PRO A 235 10.78 -8.63 -9.59
C PRO A 235 10.04 -9.92 -9.20
N PRO A 236 8.71 -10.03 -9.43
CA PRO A 236 8.00 -11.29 -9.17
C PRO A 236 8.72 -12.38 -9.96
N TYR A 237 9.09 -13.47 -9.29
CA TYR A 237 9.98 -14.54 -9.72
C TYR A 237 10.11 -14.79 -11.24
N ALA A 238 11.37 -15.02 -11.64
CA ALA A 238 11.90 -15.48 -12.92
C ALA A 238 11.21 -14.94 -14.17
N SER A 239 12.01 -14.24 -14.99
CA SER A 239 11.77 -14.00 -16.40
C SER A 239 11.50 -15.32 -17.16
N VAL A 240 10.31 -15.91 -17.04
CA VAL A 240 9.84 -16.97 -17.94
C VAL A 240 9.21 -16.29 -19.16
N ARG A 241 9.98 -15.41 -19.81
CA ARG A 241 10.02 -15.47 -21.26
C ARG A 241 11.09 -16.51 -21.57
N ARG A 242 10.66 -17.74 -21.85
CA ARG A 242 11.44 -18.64 -22.69
C ARG A 242 11.84 -17.81 -23.92
N VAL A 243 13.11 -17.41 -23.99
CA VAL A 243 13.72 -17.13 -25.27
C VAL A 243 13.79 -18.49 -25.95
N THR A 244 12.73 -18.87 -26.66
CA THR A 244 12.90 -19.75 -27.81
C THR A 244 13.63 -18.90 -28.84
N SER A 245 14.95 -18.80 -28.70
CA SER A 245 15.81 -18.60 -29.85
C SER A 245 15.70 -19.89 -30.65
N GLU A 246 14.65 -20.03 -31.44
CA GLU A 246 14.77 -20.85 -32.64
C GLU A 246 15.94 -20.24 -33.42
N PRO A 247 16.97 -21.03 -33.76
CA PRO A 247 17.98 -20.58 -34.69
C PRO A 247 17.26 -20.28 -36.00
N ARG A 248 17.29 -19.02 -36.42
CA ARG A 248 16.85 -18.63 -37.76
C ARG A 248 17.68 -19.48 -38.74
N PRO A 249 17.06 -20.26 -39.65
CA PRO A 249 17.84 -21.02 -40.61
C PRO A 249 18.67 -20.04 -41.45
N PRO A 250 19.94 -20.38 -41.77
CA PRO A 250 20.78 -19.50 -42.57
C PRO A 250 20.11 -19.29 -43.93
N GLY A 251 19.81 -18.02 -44.23
CA GLY A 251 19.43 -17.62 -45.58
C GLY A 251 20.59 -17.87 -46.54
N PRO A 252 20.30 -18.12 -47.83
CA PRO A 252 21.33 -18.47 -48.81
C PRO A 252 22.33 -17.33 -48.95
N ALA A 253 23.61 -17.68 -49.04
CA ALA A 253 24.69 -16.75 -49.32
C ALA A 253 24.42 -16.06 -50.67
N ALA A 254 24.51 -14.73 -50.68
CA ALA A 254 24.44 -13.95 -51.90
C ALA A 254 25.74 -14.15 -52.69
N GLU A 255 25.61 -14.57 -53.96
CA GLU A 255 26.61 -14.40 -55.02
C GLU A 255 26.59 -12.96 -55.56
#